data_AF-D3JH97-F1
#
_entry.id   AF-D3JH97-F1
#
_cell.length_a   1.000
_cell.length_b   1.000
_cell.length_c   1.000
_cell.angle_alpha   90.00
_cell.angle_beta   90.00
_cell.angle_gamma   90.00
#
_symmetry.space_group_name_H-M   'P 1'
#
loop_
_entity.id
_entity.type
_entity.pdbx_description
1 polymer ?
#
loop_
_entity_poly.entity_id
_entity_poly.type
_entity_poly.pdbx_seq_one_letter_code
_entity_poly.pdbx_strand_id
1 'polypeptide(L)'
;QQIAFAQRFGEPMAYPQLKGLPECPLITPVIKLEHERVNFGGVWHSDTTYLERPPTASMLYALEIPSYGGDTLFANQYLAFETLSEGLKRVLASLAGVNTSTKAEVSKTREDRLREAGAERKALAGIHPVVRTHPETGRRALYVNTGHTARFDGWTEEESAPLLDYLFRHQVRPEFTCRFRWERGSLAFWDNRCV
;
A
#
# COMPACT_ATOMS: atom_id res chain seq x y z
N GLN A 1 8.31 -10.94 20.16
CA GLN A 1 9.21 -11.46 19.09
C GLN A 1 9.05 -10.68 17.78
N GLN A 2 7.84 -10.53 17.24
CA GLN A 2 7.60 -9.78 15.99
C GLN A 2 8.14 -8.33 16.01
N ILE A 3 7.91 -7.57 17.10
CA ILE A 3 8.49 -6.23 17.26
C ILE A 3 10.03 -6.25 17.26
N ALA A 4 10.63 -7.21 17.96
CA ALA A 4 12.09 -7.34 18.00
C ALA A 4 12.67 -7.66 16.60
N PHE A 5 11.96 -8.42 15.79
CA PHE A 5 12.32 -8.65 14.38
C PHE A 5 12.22 -7.34 13.57
N ALA A 6 11.12 -6.59 13.71
CA ALA A 6 10.91 -5.29 13.07
C ALA A 6 12.06 -4.31 13.34
N GLN A 7 12.49 -4.24 14.61
CA GLN A 7 13.56 -3.35 15.09
C GLN A 7 14.91 -3.62 14.44
N ARG A 8 15.09 -4.76 13.76
CA ARG A 8 16.29 -5.04 12.97
C ARG A 8 16.33 -4.29 11.64
N PHE A 9 15.19 -3.79 11.16
CA PHE A 9 15.03 -3.12 9.87
C PHE A 9 14.67 -1.63 9.98
N GLY A 10 14.20 -1.19 11.15
CA GLY A 10 13.86 0.21 11.40
C GLY A 10 13.05 0.39 12.67
N GLU A 11 12.59 1.62 12.92
CA GLU A 11 11.72 1.94 14.03
C GLU A 11 10.27 1.55 13.69
N PRO A 12 9.63 0.63 14.45
CA PRO A 12 8.24 0.27 14.21
C PRO A 12 7.32 1.44 14.58
N MET A 13 6.34 1.72 13.73
CA MET A 13 5.38 2.80 13.94
C MET A 13 3.96 2.27 14.16
N ALA A 14 3.17 2.99 14.94
CA ALA A 14 1.74 2.71 15.06
C ALA A 14 1.03 3.04 13.74
N TYR A 15 0.06 2.23 13.36
CA TYR A 15 -0.73 2.49 12.16
C TYR A 15 -1.64 3.72 12.38
N PRO A 16 -1.60 4.72 11.48
CA PRO A 16 -2.16 6.05 11.76
C PRO A 16 -3.70 6.09 11.86
N GLN A 17 -4.38 5.06 11.36
CA GLN A 17 -5.85 5.04 11.29
C GLN A 17 -6.48 3.88 12.07
N LEU A 18 -5.70 3.00 12.67
CA LEU A 18 -6.21 1.80 13.33
C LEU A 18 -5.58 1.69 14.71
N LYS A 19 -6.40 1.28 15.68
CA LYS A 19 -5.91 0.97 17.00
C LYS A 19 -5.14 -0.36 16.94
N GLY A 20 -3.92 -0.36 17.49
CA GLY A 20 -3.17 -1.58 17.68
C GLY A 20 -3.74 -2.46 18.81
N LEU A 21 -3.12 -3.61 19.02
CA LEU A 21 -3.46 -4.51 20.13
C LEU A 21 -3.24 -3.80 21.48
N PRO A 22 -4.12 -4.03 22.49
CA PRO A 22 -3.95 -3.43 23.82
C PRO A 22 -2.58 -3.70 24.46
N GLU A 23 -2.08 -4.92 24.34
CA GLU A 23 -0.80 -5.37 24.88
C GLU A 23 0.40 -4.95 24.02
N CYS A 24 0.17 -4.65 22.74
CA CYS A 24 1.23 -4.22 21.82
C CYS A 24 0.65 -3.24 20.77
N PRO A 25 0.53 -1.94 21.10
CA PRO A 25 -0.13 -0.96 20.23
C PRO A 25 0.55 -0.72 18.87
N LEU A 26 1.80 -1.16 18.71
CA LEU A 26 2.54 -1.13 17.45
C LEU A 26 2.16 -2.26 16.49
N ILE A 27 1.37 -3.25 16.94
CA ILE A 27 0.84 -4.32 16.11
C ILE A 27 -0.62 -4.03 15.83
N THR A 28 -0.95 -3.85 14.55
CA THR A 28 -2.33 -3.68 14.11
C THR A 28 -2.93 -5.01 13.67
N PRO A 29 -4.05 -5.45 14.26
CA PRO A 29 -4.69 -6.69 13.85
C PRO A 29 -5.38 -6.54 12.48
N VAL A 30 -5.07 -7.45 11.55
CA VAL A 30 -5.80 -7.60 10.28
C VAL A 30 -6.72 -8.81 10.41
N ILE A 31 -7.86 -8.62 11.05
CA ILE A 31 -8.84 -9.68 11.33
C ILE A 31 -9.98 -9.54 10.35
N LYS A 32 -10.42 -10.58 9.62
CA LYS A 32 -11.68 -10.54 8.85
C LYS A 32 -12.69 -11.49 9.48
N LEU A 33 -13.83 -10.98 9.93
CA LEU A 33 -14.90 -11.77 10.53
C LEU A 33 -15.76 -12.45 9.46
N GLU A 34 -16.44 -13.54 9.84
CA GLU A 34 -17.23 -14.36 8.93
C GLU A 34 -18.35 -13.59 8.21
N HIS A 35 -19.00 -12.65 8.92
CA HIS A 35 -20.09 -11.84 8.38
C HIS A 35 -19.61 -10.64 7.54
N GLU A 36 -18.32 -10.27 7.61
CA GLU A 36 -17.77 -9.16 6.83
C GLU A 36 -17.68 -9.55 5.35
N ARG A 37 -18.24 -8.70 4.48
CA ARG A 37 -18.22 -8.92 3.01
C ARG A 37 -17.07 -8.22 2.30
N VAL A 38 -16.43 -7.25 2.94
CA VAL A 38 -15.31 -6.48 2.41
C VAL A 38 -14.05 -6.86 3.18
N ASN A 39 -12.96 -7.15 2.47
CA ASN A 39 -11.68 -7.41 3.11
C ASN A 39 -10.86 -6.12 3.29
N PHE A 40 -10.09 -6.07 4.36
CA PHE A 40 -9.10 -5.02 4.57
C PHE A 40 -8.00 -5.09 3.51
N GLY A 41 -7.66 -3.96 2.89
CA GLY A 41 -6.61 -3.90 1.88
C GLY A 41 -6.95 -4.61 0.56
N GLY A 42 -8.24 -4.79 0.24
CA GLY A 42 -8.68 -5.51 -0.98
C GLY A 42 -8.45 -4.80 -2.31
N VAL A 43 -7.71 -3.69 -2.33
CA VAL A 43 -7.36 -2.91 -3.52
C VAL A 43 -5.84 -2.87 -3.62
N TRP A 44 -5.28 -2.85 -4.84
CA TRP A 44 -3.84 -2.70 -5.03
C TRP A 44 -3.33 -1.37 -4.44
N HIS A 45 -2.39 -1.47 -3.49
CA HIS A 45 -1.81 -0.34 -2.78
C HIS A 45 -0.43 -0.67 -2.21
N SER A 46 0.35 0.39 -1.97
CA SER A 46 1.43 0.36 -0.99
C SER A 46 0.93 1.06 0.29
N ASP A 47 1.43 0.66 1.45
CA ASP A 47 0.87 1.07 2.73
C ASP A 47 1.10 2.56 3.01
N THR A 48 0.02 3.25 3.36
CA THR A 48 0.05 4.59 3.97
C THR A 48 0.82 5.65 3.18
N THR A 49 0.79 5.57 1.85
CA THR A 49 1.44 6.57 0.97
C THR A 49 0.87 7.99 1.13
N TYR A 50 -0.18 8.18 1.92
CA TYR A 50 -0.73 9.47 2.32
C TYR A 50 0.00 10.13 3.52
N LEU A 51 1.00 9.47 4.10
CA LEU A 51 1.88 10.06 5.11
C LEU A 51 2.99 10.87 4.45
N GLU A 52 3.46 11.93 5.10
CA GLU A 52 4.64 12.69 4.64
C GLU A 52 5.88 11.79 4.52
N ARG A 53 6.02 10.83 5.44
CA ARG A 53 7.08 9.82 5.45
C ARG A 53 6.47 8.43 5.53
N PRO A 54 6.16 7.80 4.39
CA PRO A 54 5.62 6.43 4.36
C PRO A 54 6.65 5.42 4.90
N PRO A 55 6.19 4.27 5.45
CA PRO A 55 7.07 3.24 5.97
C PRO A 55 7.91 2.64 4.83
N THR A 56 9.13 2.21 5.18
CA THR A 56 10.06 1.55 4.24
C THR A 56 9.66 0.12 3.96
N ALA A 57 9.05 -0.56 4.92
CA ALA A 57 8.66 -1.95 4.83
C ALA A 57 7.45 -2.23 5.72
N SER A 58 6.74 -3.29 5.37
CA SER A 58 5.59 -3.78 6.11
C SER A 58 5.71 -5.29 6.28
N MET A 59 5.07 -5.82 7.32
CA MET A 59 5.01 -7.27 7.56
C MET A 59 3.66 -7.70 8.11
N LEU A 60 3.29 -8.93 7.77
CA LEU A 60 2.12 -9.61 8.28
C LEU A 60 2.52 -10.99 8.77
N TYR A 61 2.02 -11.35 9.94
CA TYR A 61 2.21 -12.66 10.56
C TYR A 61 0.86 -13.39 10.65
N ALA A 62 0.78 -14.56 10.05
CA ALA A 62 -0.46 -15.32 9.97
C ALA A 62 -0.74 -16.09 11.27
N LEU A 63 -1.69 -15.59 12.05
CA LEU A 63 -2.21 -16.29 13.24
C LEU A 63 -3.32 -17.28 12.88
N GLU A 64 -4.31 -16.82 12.14
CA GLU A 64 -5.45 -17.60 11.70
C GLU A 64 -5.69 -17.34 10.21
N ILE A 65 -5.98 -18.41 9.46
CA ILE A 65 -6.20 -18.37 8.02
C ILE A 65 -7.40 -19.23 7.66
N PRO A 66 -8.16 -18.88 6.61
CA PRO A 66 -9.20 -19.77 6.09
C PRO A 66 -8.58 -21.03 5.47
N SER A 67 -9.38 -22.09 5.33
CA SER A 67 -8.93 -23.35 4.70
C SER A 67 -8.60 -23.19 3.20
N TYR A 68 -9.15 -22.17 2.56
CA TYR A 68 -8.83 -21.76 1.19
C TYR A 68 -9.09 -20.25 1.00
N GLY A 69 -8.41 -19.64 0.04
CA GLY A 69 -8.49 -18.20 -0.21
C GLY A 69 -7.68 -17.38 0.80
N GLY A 70 -7.71 -16.05 0.66
CA GLY A 70 -6.98 -15.14 1.55
C GLY A 70 -5.51 -14.89 1.18
N ASP A 71 -5.04 -15.41 0.04
CA ASP A 71 -3.70 -15.15 -0.49
C ASP A 71 -3.46 -13.66 -0.72
N THR A 72 -2.21 -13.23 -0.60
CA THR A 72 -1.79 -11.87 -0.91
C THR A 72 -1.08 -11.84 -2.25
N LEU A 73 -1.49 -10.93 -3.13
CA LEU A 73 -0.77 -10.64 -4.35
C LEU A 73 0.19 -9.46 -4.10
N PHE A 74 1.40 -9.58 -4.63
CA PHE A 74 2.40 -8.51 -4.64
C PHE A 74 2.76 -8.19 -6.09
N ALA A 75 3.15 -6.95 -6.38
CA ALA A 75 3.53 -6.53 -7.73
C ALA A 75 4.89 -5.83 -7.74
N ASN A 76 5.78 -6.22 -8.64
CA ASN A 76 7.13 -5.66 -8.72
C ASN A 76 7.11 -4.30 -9.45
N GLN A 77 7.18 -3.21 -8.70
CA GLN A 77 7.09 -1.86 -9.26
C GLN A 77 8.37 -1.43 -10.00
N TYR A 78 9.49 -2.15 -9.83
CA TYR A 78 10.66 -1.96 -10.69
C TYR A 78 10.36 -2.48 -12.09
N LEU A 79 9.86 -3.72 -12.23
CA LEU A 79 9.53 -4.29 -13.54
C LEU A 79 8.41 -3.49 -14.22
N ALA A 80 7.43 -3.04 -13.45
CA ALA A 80 6.40 -2.16 -13.97
C ALA A 80 7.00 -0.88 -14.56
N PHE A 81 7.96 -0.23 -13.89
CA PHE A 81 8.65 0.94 -14.43
C PHE A 81 9.54 0.61 -15.63
N GLU A 82 10.36 -0.43 -15.53
CA GLU A 82 11.37 -0.82 -16.52
C GLU A 82 10.76 -1.16 -17.89
N THR A 83 9.52 -1.67 -17.90
CA THR A 83 8.78 -2.07 -19.11
C THR A 83 7.99 -0.96 -19.78
N LEU A 84 7.93 0.24 -19.19
CA LEU A 84 7.35 1.41 -19.84
C LEU A 84 8.21 1.87 -21.03
N SER A 85 7.58 2.56 -21.99
CA SER A 85 8.32 3.21 -23.07
C SER A 85 9.21 4.34 -22.52
N GLU A 86 10.35 4.58 -23.17
CA GLU A 86 11.27 5.65 -22.76
C GLU A 86 10.63 7.04 -22.77
N GLY A 87 9.69 7.28 -23.68
CA GLY A 87 8.89 8.51 -23.72
C GLY A 87 8.08 8.68 -22.44
N LEU A 88 7.37 7.63 -22.02
CA LEU A 88 6.56 7.70 -20.81
C LEU A 88 7.43 7.80 -19.55
N LYS A 89 8.54 7.07 -19.47
CA LYS A 89 9.50 7.18 -18.35
C LYS A 89 9.97 8.62 -18.16
N ARG A 90 10.24 9.37 -19.25
CA ARG A 90 10.62 10.78 -19.20
C ARG A 90 9.49 11.67 -18.68
N VAL A 91 8.25 11.46 -19.13
CA VAL A 91 7.09 12.20 -18.63
C VAL A 91 6.91 11.97 -17.13
N LEU A 92 6.93 10.71 -16.68
CA LEU A 92 6.67 10.39 -15.27
C LEU A 92 7.78 10.87 -14.33
N ALA A 93 9.01 11.04 -14.81
CA ALA A 93 10.16 11.44 -13.99
C ALA A 93 10.00 12.83 -13.35
N SER A 94 9.16 13.71 -13.91
CA SER A 94 8.88 15.04 -13.37
C SER A 94 7.57 15.13 -12.59
N LEU A 95 6.78 14.05 -12.51
CA LEU A 95 5.46 14.08 -11.88
C LEU A 95 5.54 13.66 -10.40
N ALA A 96 4.69 14.28 -9.59
CA ALA A 96 4.39 13.84 -8.23
C ALA A 96 2.90 13.46 -8.14
N GLY A 97 2.58 12.45 -7.35
CA GLY A 97 1.21 12.02 -7.07
C GLY A 97 0.73 12.53 -5.71
N VAL A 98 -0.49 13.04 -5.66
CA VAL A 98 -1.20 13.38 -4.42
C VAL A 98 -1.88 12.12 -3.90
N ASN A 99 -1.43 11.63 -2.75
CA ASN A 99 -1.92 10.41 -2.11
C ASN A 99 -2.80 10.78 -0.92
N THR A 100 -4.01 10.23 -0.84
CA THR A 100 -4.99 10.55 0.22
C THR A 100 -5.45 9.30 0.96
N SER A 101 -5.68 9.48 2.26
CA SER A 101 -6.27 8.46 3.11
C SER A 101 -7.79 8.32 2.97
N THR A 102 -8.42 9.16 2.14
CA THR A 102 -9.88 9.26 2.01
C THR A 102 -10.46 8.76 0.70
N LYS A 103 -9.61 8.22 -0.21
CA LYS A 103 -10.07 7.71 -1.51
C LYS A 103 -11.15 6.64 -1.32
N ALA A 104 -12.24 6.75 -2.07
CA ALA A 104 -13.51 6.06 -1.79
C ALA A 104 -13.37 4.53 -1.67
N GLU A 105 -12.54 3.92 -2.52
CA GLU A 105 -12.34 2.46 -2.53
C GLU A 105 -11.65 1.95 -1.26
N VAL A 106 -10.63 2.67 -0.77
CA VAL A 106 -9.96 2.34 0.50
C VAL A 106 -10.84 2.70 1.69
N SER A 107 -11.57 3.83 1.62
CA SER A 107 -12.47 4.26 2.69
C SER A 107 -13.51 3.19 3.00
N LYS A 108 -14.10 2.56 1.97
CA LYS A 108 -15.10 1.49 2.14
C LYS A 108 -14.53 0.26 2.86
N THR A 109 -13.27 -0.10 2.62
CA THR A 109 -12.62 -1.24 3.32
C THR A 109 -12.32 -0.96 4.79
N ARG A 110 -12.32 0.31 5.22
CA ARG A 110 -11.98 0.73 6.59
C ARG A 110 -13.19 1.22 7.38
N GLU A 111 -14.31 1.47 6.71
CA GLU A 111 -15.45 2.21 7.26
C GLU A 111 -16.10 1.51 8.47
N ASP A 112 -16.32 0.19 8.38
CA ASP A 112 -16.96 -0.57 9.45
C ASP A 112 -16.09 -0.58 10.73
N ARG A 113 -14.77 -0.74 10.58
CA ARG A 113 -13.82 -0.81 11.71
C ARG A 113 -13.51 0.55 12.33
N LEU A 114 -13.53 1.62 11.52
CA LEU A 114 -13.34 2.98 12.01
C LEU A 114 -14.53 3.46 12.82
N ARG A 115 -15.76 3.06 12.46
CA ARG A 115 -16.98 3.33 13.24
C ARG A 115 -16.92 2.64 14.60
N GLU A 116 -16.44 1.41 14.67
CA GLU A 116 -16.22 0.68 15.93
C GLU A 116 -15.11 1.31 16.79
N ALA A 117 -14.10 1.92 16.18
CA ALA A 117 -12.96 2.53 16.86
C ALA A 117 -13.22 3.97 17.39
N GLY A 118 -14.37 4.58 17.07
CA GLY A 118 -14.73 5.93 17.55
C GLY A 118 -13.78 7.06 17.12
N ALA A 119 -13.03 6.86 16.03
CA ALA A 119 -11.98 7.80 15.60
C ALA A 119 -12.51 8.85 14.62
N GLU A 120 -12.26 10.14 14.90
CA GLU A 120 -12.51 11.22 13.95
C GLU A 120 -11.58 11.12 12.74
N ARG A 121 -12.14 11.27 11.54
CA ARG A 121 -11.42 11.14 10.26
C ARG A 121 -10.56 12.37 10.00
N LYS A 122 -9.32 12.40 10.52
CA LYS A 122 -8.33 13.35 10.00
C LYS A 122 -7.90 12.88 8.61
N ALA A 123 -8.33 13.59 7.58
CA ALA A 123 -7.87 13.33 6.22
C ALA A 123 -6.35 13.60 6.16
N LEU A 124 -5.60 12.56 5.78
CA LEU A 124 -4.16 12.66 5.57
C LEU A 124 -3.89 12.72 4.08
N ALA A 125 -2.93 13.56 3.69
CA ALA A 125 -2.46 13.66 2.32
C ALA A 125 -0.94 13.79 2.27
N GLY A 126 -0.33 13.06 1.35
CA GLY A 126 1.10 13.07 1.08
C GLY A 126 1.37 13.27 -0.41
N ILE A 127 2.40 14.04 -0.76
CA ILE A 127 2.82 14.27 -2.14
C ILE A 127 4.15 13.55 -2.35
N HIS A 128 4.21 12.66 -3.32
CA HIS A 128 5.41 11.85 -3.59
C HIS A 128 5.72 11.75 -5.07
N PRO A 129 7.00 11.66 -5.47
CA PRO A 129 7.36 11.40 -6.86
C PRO A 129 6.68 10.15 -7.40
N VAL A 130 6.14 10.23 -8.62
CA VAL A 130 5.54 9.08 -9.33
C VAL A 130 6.58 8.02 -9.65
N VAL A 131 7.84 8.44 -9.81
CA VAL A 131 9.00 7.56 -9.95
C VAL A 131 9.93 7.82 -8.79
N ARG A 132 10.20 6.80 -7.98
CA ARG A 132 11.14 6.89 -6.85
C ARG A 132 12.39 6.08 -7.13
N THR A 133 13.55 6.66 -6.80
CA THR A 133 14.80 5.91 -6.70
C THR A 133 14.87 5.26 -5.33
N HIS A 134 15.02 3.95 -5.29
CA HIS A 134 15.18 3.21 -4.06
C HIS A 134 16.59 3.45 -3.49
N PRO A 135 16.72 3.92 -2.24
CA PRO A 135 17.99 4.44 -1.74
C PRO A 135 19.11 3.38 -1.64
N GLU A 136 18.76 2.13 -1.35
CA GLU A 136 19.74 1.05 -1.17
C GLU A 136 20.08 0.30 -2.46
N THR A 137 19.17 0.24 -3.44
CA THR A 137 19.38 -0.52 -4.69
C THR A 137 19.70 0.38 -5.88
N GLY A 138 19.44 1.69 -5.79
CA GLY A 138 19.56 2.64 -6.90
C GLY A 138 18.54 2.43 -8.02
N ARG A 139 17.66 1.43 -7.93
CA ARG A 139 16.65 1.14 -8.95
C ARG A 139 15.49 2.12 -8.87
N ARG A 140 14.85 2.38 -10.01
CA ARG A 140 13.66 3.25 -10.12
C ARG A 140 12.39 2.40 -10.14
N ALA A 141 11.42 2.75 -9.31
CA ALA A 141 10.11 2.11 -9.21
C ALA A 141 8.97 3.09 -9.47
N LEU A 142 7.86 2.60 -10.02
CA LEU A 142 6.60 3.35 -10.00
C LEU A 142 6.07 3.43 -8.56
N TYR A 143 5.60 4.61 -8.17
CA TYR A 143 5.11 4.88 -6.81
C TYR A 143 3.78 5.63 -6.85
N VAL A 144 2.83 5.03 -7.55
CA VAL A 144 1.41 5.39 -7.54
C VAL A 144 0.59 4.13 -7.34
N ASN A 145 -0.60 4.24 -6.76
CA ASN A 145 -1.48 3.10 -6.57
C ASN A 145 -2.95 3.49 -6.55
N THR A 146 -3.79 2.51 -6.89
CA THR A 146 -5.25 2.66 -6.93
C THR A 146 -5.81 3.04 -5.56
N GLY A 147 -5.24 2.52 -4.48
CA GLY A 147 -5.76 2.76 -3.13
C GLY A 147 -5.64 4.22 -2.65
N HIS A 148 -4.59 4.94 -3.04
CA HIS A 148 -4.25 6.22 -2.41
C HIS A 148 -4.01 7.36 -3.38
N THR A 149 -3.45 7.11 -4.56
CA THR A 149 -3.13 8.19 -5.51
C THR A 149 -4.41 8.73 -6.14
N ALA A 150 -4.73 10.00 -5.89
CA ALA A 150 -5.94 10.65 -6.38
C ALA A 150 -5.72 11.39 -7.71
N ARG A 151 -4.59 12.10 -7.83
CA ARG A 151 -4.23 12.91 -9.00
C ARG A 151 -2.73 13.19 -9.03
N PHE A 152 -2.23 13.76 -10.13
CA PHE A 152 -0.90 14.35 -10.14
C PHE A 152 -0.93 15.74 -9.47
N ASP A 153 0.16 16.10 -8.83
CA ASP A 153 0.31 17.42 -8.22
C ASP A 153 0.31 18.50 -9.30
N GLY A 154 -0.45 19.58 -9.04
CA GLY A 154 -0.69 20.65 -10.02
C GLY A 154 -1.65 20.31 -11.16
N TRP A 155 -2.22 19.10 -11.21
CA TRP A 155 -3.18 18.68 -12.23
C TRP A 155 -4.58 18.56 -11.60
N THR A 156 -5.62 18.73 -12.42
CA THR A 156 -6.99 18.35 -12.03
C THR A 156 -7.14 16.83 -11.98
N GLU A 157 -8.20 16.34 -11.32
CA GLU A 157 -8.51 14.91 -11.32
C GLU A 157 -8.84 14.40 -12.74
N GLU A 158 -9.55 15.22 -13.53
CA GLU A 158 -9.90 14.90 -14.91
C GLU A 158 -8.67 14.75 -15.82
N GLU A 159 -7.71 15.67 -15.72
CA GLU A 159 -6.44 15.58 -16.48
C GLU A 159 -5.60 14.37 -16.04
N SER A 160 -5.67 14.01 -14.75
CA SER A 160 -4.87 12.93 -14.18
C SER A 160 -5.41 11.54 -14.48
N ALA A 161 -6.75 11.39 -14.51
CA ALA A 161 -7.41 10.11 -14.52
C ALA A 161 -6.97 9.18 -15.67
N PRO A 162 -6.87 9.61 -16.94
CA PRO A 162 -6.50 8.70 -18.03
C PRO A 162 -5.11 8.08 -17.87
N LEU A 163 -4.13 8.87 -17.40
CA LEU A 163 -2.77 8.40 -17.22
C LEU A 163 -2.65 7.55 -15.94
N LEU A 164 -3.30 7.93 -14.84
CA LEU A 164 -3.35 7.11 -13.63
C LEU A 164 -4.01 5.75 -13.90
N ASP A 165 -5.14 5.71 -14.61
CA ASP A 165 -5.84 4.47 -14.97
C ASP A 165 -5.01 3.57 -15.88
N TYR A 166 -4.20 4.15 -16.77
CA TYR A 166 -3.22 3.39 -17.53
C TYR A 166 -2.15 2.77 -16.61
N LEU A 167 -1.56 3.57 -15.72
CA LEU A 167 -0.51 3.10 -14.81
C LEU A 167 -1.02 2.02 -13.86
N PHE A 168 -2.20 2.21 -13.25
CA PHE A 168 -2.80 1.23 -12.34
C PHE A 168 -3.03 -0.11 -13.02
N ARG A 169 -3.51 -0.13 -14.27
CA ARG A 169 -3.67 -1.37 -15.04
C ARG A 169 -2.34 -1.99 -15.44
N HIS A 170 -1.35 -1.17 -15.79
CA HIS A 170 -0.02 -1.65 -16.18
C HIS A 170 0.73 -2.28 -15.00
N GLN A 171 0.71 -1.64 -13.82
CA GLN A 171 1.47 -2.07 -12.63
C GLN A 171 1.05 -3.44 -12.09
N VAL A 172 -0.17 -3.89 -12.41
CA VAL A 172 -0.77 -5.13 -11.87
C VAL A 172 -0.89 -6.24 -12.92
N ARG A 173 -0.19 -6.08 -14.05
CA ARG A 173 -0.13 -7.12 -15.08
C ARG A 173 0.47 -8.42 -14.51
N PRO A 174 -0.05 -9.61 -14.86
CA PRO A 174 0.34 -10.88 -14.24
C PRO A 174 1.85 -11.13 -14.20
N GLU A 175 2.59 -10.75 -15.24
CA GLU A 175 4.04 -10.87 -15.35
C GLU A 175 4.84 -10.04 -14.33
N PHE A 176 4.22 -9.06 -13.68
CA PHE A 176 4.83 -8.29 -12.58
C PHE A 176 4.42 -8.83 -11.21
N THR A 177 3.46 -9.74 -11.16
CA THR A 177 2.83 -10.15 -9.90
C THR A 177 3.38 -11.47 -9.38
N CYS A 178 3.36 -11.63 -8.06
CA CYS A 178 3.48 -12.92 -7.42
C CYS A 178 2.31 -13.14 -6.46
N ARG A 179 1.99 -14.41 -6.22
CA ARG A 179 0.94 -14.83 -5.31
C ARG A 179 1.56 -15.54 -4.11
N PHE A 180 1.41 -14.93 -2.94
CA PHE A 180 1.84 -15.52 -1.69
C PHE A 180 0.66 -16.23 -1.03
N ARG A 181 0.76 -17.56 -0.94
CA ARG A 181 -0.21 -18.40 -0.25
C ARG A 181 0.17 -18.50 1.22
N TRP A 182 -0.75 -18.14 2.09
CA TRP A 182 -0.52 -18.14 3.53
C TRP A 182 -0.62 -19.55 4.13
N GLU A 183 0.25 -19.81 5.10
CA GLU A 183 0.15 -20.92 6.05
C GLU A 183 0.17 -20.35 7.48
N ARG A 184 -0.42 -21.06 8.45
CA ARG A 184 -0.35 -20.65 9.87
C ARG A 184 1.12 -20.53 10.29
N GLY A 185 1.48 -19.39 10.88
CA GLY A 185 2.86 -19.07 11.27
C GLY A 185 3.73 -18.49 10.15
N SER A 186 3.19 -18.30 8.94
CA SER A 186 3.89 -17.56 7.88
C SER A 186 4.13 -16.11 8.30
N LEU A 187 5.32 -15.59 7.96
CA LEU A 187 5.64 -14.18 8.02
C LEU A 187 5.93 -13.68 6.60
N ALA A 188 5.10 -12.79 6.07
CA ALA A 188 5.46 -12.02 4.90
C ALA A 188 6.07 -10.69 5.36
N PHE A 189 7.21 -10.34 4.79
CA PHE A 189 7.89 -9.06 5.00
C PHE A 189 8.27 -8.52 3.63
N TRP A 190 7.81 -7.32 3.30
CA TRP A 190 7.98 -6.74 1.96
C TRP A 190 8.45 -5.30 2.02
N ASP A 191 9.11 -4.88 0.93
CA ASP A 191 9.56 -3.51 0.75
C ASP A 191 8.40 -2.63 0.27
N ASN A 192 7.97 -1.71 1.12
CA ASN A 192 6.81 -0.86 0.85
C ASN A 192 7.12 0.28 -0.13
N ARG A 193 8.37 0.38 -0.61
CA ARG A 193 8.83 1.43 -1.53
C ARG A 193 8.77 0.99 -2.99
N CYS A 194 8.70 -0.32 -3.26
CA CYS A 194 8.79 -0.87 -4.62
C CYS A 194 7.87 -2.08 -4.88
N VAL A 195 6.91 -2.34 -4.00
CA VAL A 195 5.91 -3.41 -4.13
C VAL A 195 4.49 -2.83 -4.09
#